data_AF-A0A059WQ02-F1
#
_entry.id   AF-A0A059WQ02-F1
#
_cell.length_a   1.000
_cell.length_b   1.000
_cell.length_c   1.000
_cell.angle_alpha   90.00
_cell.angle_beta   90.00
_cell.angle_gamma   90.00
#
_symmetry.space_group_name_H-M   'P 1'
#
loop_
_entity.id
_entity.type
_entity.pdbx_description
1 polymer ?
#
loop_
_entity_poly.entity_id
_entity_poly.type
_entity_poly.pdbx_seq_one_letter_code
_entity_poly.pdbx_strand_id
1 'polypeptide(L)'
;MYTRLLCAFFFFSFTVPVGANASDAAALIQNEDIERFWAAYDAINATSDPAEKLAMIQSMYIEKGTPGLHALMEARGYTAQQYVNAIAAWPKFWASIRPLTDRAKNAASSLPHDLENLRRLYPQLKPATITYAIGVLRTGGTTLNDKVLIGAELALGDEAVDTSEFPEPQRTRLSTFFKTQPFANHDLTNIHEYIHTQQQEARGGTLIQYVST
;
A
#
# COMPACT_ATOMS: atom_id res chain seq x y z
N MET A 1 37.75 -55.08 -46.83
CA MET A 1 36.58 -54.71 -47.65
C MET A 1 35.55 -54.09 -46.72
N TYR A 2 34.98 -52.95 -47.11
CA TYR A 2 34.56 -51.82 -46.28
C TYR A 2 33.54 -52.06 -45.13
N THR A 3 33.86 -51.42 -44.00
CA THR A 3 33.04 -51.07 -42.83
C THR A 3 31.77 -50.31 -43.20
N ARG A 4 30.62 -50.65 -42.60
CA ARG A 4 29.46 -49.76 -42.51
C ARG A 4 29.00 -49.67 -41.06
N LEU A 5 29.37 -48.57 -40.40
CA LEU A 5 28.88 -48.16 -39.09
C LEU A 5 27.52 -47.46 -39.32
N LEU A 6 26.43 -48.05 -38.85
CA LEU A 6 25.11 -47.42 -38.83
C LEU A 6 25.01 -46.55 -37.57
N CYS A 7 25.19 -45.24 -37.72
CA CYS A 7 24.84 -44.27 -36.69
C CYS A 7 23.30 -44.09 -36.68
N ALA A 8 22.64 -44.64 -35.66
CA ALA A 8 21.25 -44.33 -35.38
C ALA A 8 21.15 -42.94 -34.72
N PHE A 9 20.67 -41.95 -35.47
CA PHE A 9 20.29 -40.64 -34.92
C PHE A 9 18.98 -40.78 -34.16
N PHE A 10 19.07 -40.86 -32.83
CA PHE A 10 17.90 -40.66 -31.96
C PHE A 10 17.54 -39.18 -31.97
N PHE A 11 16.46 -38.82 -32.66
CA PHE A 11 15.80 -37.53 -32.51
C PHE A 11 15.14 -37.49 -31.13
N PHE A 12 15.77 -36.79 -30.19
CA PHE A 12 15.16 -36.49 -28.89
C PHE A 12 14.21 -35.31 -29.11
N SER A 13 12.91 -35.59 -29.34
CA SER A 13 11.87 -34.57 -29.35
C SER A 13 11.75 -33.97 -27.95
N PHE A 14 12.39 -32.81 -27.73
CA PHE A 14 12.14 -31.98 -26.56
C PHE A 14 10.75 -31.37 -26.69
N THR A 15 9.74 -32.04 -26.14
CA THR A 15 8.46 -31.40 -25.86
C THR A 15 8.70 -30.40 -24.74
N VAL A 16 8.79 -29.11 -25.07
CA VAL A 16 8.73 -28.05 -24.07
C VAL A 16 7.36 -28.16 -23.40
N PRO A 17 7.27 -28.41 -22.08
CA PRO A 17 5.99 -28.33 -21.41
C PRO A 17 5.55 -26.87 -21.51
N VAL A 18 4.45 -26.64 -22.25
CA VAL A 18 3.74 -25.37 -22.22
C VAL A 18 3.40 -25.14 -20.75
N GLY A 19 4.05 -24.12 -20.18
CA GLY A 19 3.92 -23.77 -18.77
C GLY A 19 2.46 -23.59 -18.37
N ALA A 20 2.17 -23.97 -17.14
CA ALA A 20 0.88 -23.80 -16.49
C ALA A 20 0.25 -22.45 -16.83
N ASN A 21 -1.04 -22.47 -17.15
CA ASN A 21 -1.87 -21.27 -17.23
C ASN A 21 -1.59 -20.41 -16.00
N ALA A 22 -1.07 -19.20 -16.23
CA ALA A 22 -0.97 -18.17 -15.21
C ALA A 22 -2.40 -17.65 -14.93
N SER A 23 -3.19 -18.44 -14.22
CA SER A 23 -4.43 -17.96 -13.60
C SER A 23 -4.12 -17.38 -12.23
N ASP A 24 -4.71 -16.21 -11.96
CA ASP A 24 -4.85 -15.52 -10.68
C ASP A 24 -3.63 -14.81 -10.08
N ALA A 25 -3.02 -13.90 -10.84
CA ALA A 25 -2.40 -12.72 -10.22
C ALA A 25 -3.46 -11.61 -10.09
N ALA A 26 -4.49 -11.87 -9.27
CA ALA A 26 -5.31 -10.81 -8.68
C ALA A 26 -4.49 -10.19 -7.54
N ALA A 27 -4.42 -8.86 -7.49
CA ALA A 27 -3.79 -8.21 -6.35
C ALA A 27 -4.54 -8.56 -5.08
N LEU A 28 -3.83 -9.06 -4.07
CA LEU A 28 -4.41 -9.25 -2.75
C LEU A 28 -4.64 -7.87 -2.14
N ILE A 29 -5.89 -7.54 -1.79
CA ILE A 29 -6.26 -6.29 -1.14
C ILE A 29 -6.39 -6.58 0.37
N GLN A 30 -5.68 -5.79 1.18
CA GLN A 30 -5.70 -5.87 2.64
C GLN A 30 -6.16 -4.51 3.20
N ASN A 31 -7.14 -4.52 4.09
CA ASN A 31 -7.68 -3.30 4.72
C ASN A 31 -8.16 -3.52 6.16
N GLU A 32 -7.99 -4.72 6.70
CA GLU A 32 -8.45 -5.15 8.03
C GLU A 32 -7.76 -4.35 9.16
N ASP A 33 -6.60 -3.78 8.87
CA ASP A 33 -5.85 -2.93 9.80
C ASP A 33 -6.57 -1.61 10.09
N ILE A 34 -7.46 -1.14 9.22
CA ILE A 34 -8.27 0.07 9.48
C ILE A 34 -9.19 -0.16 10.69
N GLU A 35 -9.86 -1.32 10.76
CA GLU A 35 -10.71 -1.66 11.91
C GLU A 35 -9.89 -1.82 13.20
N ARG A 36 -8.69 -2.40 13.10
CA ARG A 36 -7.77 -2.55 14.24
C ARG A 36 -7.31 -1.20 14.78
N PHE A 37 -6.98 -0.27 13.89
CA PHE A 37 -6.61 1.08 14.29
C PHE A 37 -7.74 1.75 15.05
N TRP A 38 -8.98 1.70 14.54
CA TRP A 38 -10.11 2.35 15.21
C TRP A 38 -10.44 1.72 16.56
N ALA A 39 -10.31 0.40 16.70
CA ALA A 39 -10.43 -0.26 17.99
C ALA A 39 -9.35 0.20 18.98
N ALA A 40 -8.10 0.33 18.54
CA ALA A 40 -7.01 0.86 19.36
C ALA A 40 -7.22 2.35 19.69
N TYR A 41 -7.66 3.16 18.74
CA TYR A 41 -7.98 4.58 18.91
C TYR A 41 -9.03 4.79 20.01
N ASP A 42 -10.12 4.03 19.98
CA ASP A 42 -11.19 4.13 20.97
C ASP A 42 -10.67 3.73 22.37
N ALA A 43 -9.88 2.65 22.47
CA ALA A 43 -9.27 2.22 23.74
C ALA A 43 -8.30 3.26 24.31
N ILE A 44 -7.43 3.83 23.47
CA ILE A 44 -6.45 4.86 23.84
C ILE A 44 -7.13 6.12 24.38
N ASN A 45 -8.27 6.50 23.80
CA ASN A 45 -9.04 7.66 24.26
C ASN A 45 -9.88 7.41 25.51
N ALA A 46 -10.07 6.14 25.90
CA ALA A 46 -10.77 5.76 27.14
C ALA A 46 -9.87 5.80 28.39
N THR A 47 -8.55 5.94 28.23
CA THR A 47 -7.58 6.04 29.33
C THR A 47 -6.83 7.38 29.32
N SER A 48 -6.32 7.78 30.49
CA SER A 48 -5.42 8.92 30.65
C SER A 48 -3.97 8.51 30.90
N ASP A 49 -3.69 7.23 31.18
CA ASP A 49 -2.35 6.74 31.48
C ASP A 49 -1.48 6.65 30.19
N PRO A 50 -0.38 7.40 30.08
CA PRO A 50 0.50 7.36 28.92
C PRO A 50 1.09 5.97 28.63
N ALA A 51 1.41 5.18 29.67
CA ALA A 51 1.97 3.84 29.50
C ALA A 51 0.93 2.87 28.94
N GLU A 52 -0.32 2.96 29.42
CA GLU A 52 -1.42 2.16 28.89
C GLU A 52 -1.70 2.50 27.42
N LYS A 53 -1.71 3.78 27.04
CA LYS A 53 -1.90 4.20 25.65
C LYS A 53 -0.87 3.58 24.71
N LEU A 54 0.39 3.57 25.14
CA LEU A 54 1.47 2.97 24.36
C LEU A 54 1.31 1.44 24.26
N ALA A 55 0.94 0.78 25.35
CA ALA A 55 0.67 -0.65 25.36
C ALA A 55 -0.53 -1.04 24.46
N MET A 56 -1.58 -0.20 24.44
CA MET A 56 -2.77 -0.41 23.62
C MET A 56 -2.45 -0.30 22.13
N ILE A 57 -1.78 0.76 21.68
CA ILE A 57 -1.44 0.87 20.24
C ILE A 57 -0.51 -0.27 19.81
N GLN A 58 0.43 -0.66 20.68
CA GLN A 58 1.38 -1.72 20.40
C GLN A 58 0.66 -3.07 20.23
N SER A 59 -0.16 -3.47 21.20
CA SER A 59 -0.76 -4.81 21.23
C SER A 59 -2.04 -4.95 20.39
N MET A 60 -2.80 -3.86 20.19
CA MET A 60 -4.07 -3.90 19.45
C MET A 60 -3.91 -3.61 17.97
N TYR A 61 -2.94 -2.76 17.61
CA TYR A 61 -2.74 -2.33 16.23
C TYR A 61 -1.44 -2.86 15.62
N ILE A 62 -0.30 -2.56 16.23
CA ILE A 62 1.01 -2.84 15.62
C ILE A 62 1.29 -4.35 15.59
N GLU A 63 1.25 -5.05 16.72
CA GLU A 63 1.59 -6.48 16.79
C GLU A 63 0.61 -7.38 16.04
N LYS A 64 -0.67 -7.00 16.01
CA LYS A 64 -1.73 -7.70 15.26
C LYS A 64 -1.85 -7.26 13.79
N GLY A 65 -0.99 -6.34 13.39
CA GLY A 65 -0.94 -5.76 12.05
C GLY A 65 -0.70 -6.80 10.97
N THR A 66 -1.24 -6.55 9.78
CA THR A 66 -0.87 -7.34 8.61
C THR A 66 0.60 -7.14 8.24
N PRO A 67 1.20 -8.05 7.44
CA PRO A 67 2.52 -7.80 6.84
C PRO A 67 2.59 -6.49 6.05
N GLY A 68 1.47 -6.04 5.47
CA GLY A 68 1.37 -4.76 4.80
C GLY A 68 1.48 -3.57 5.76
N LEU A 69 0.84 -3.61 6.94
CA LEU A 69 1.04 -2.58 7.96
C LEU A 69 2.50 -2.52 8.41
N HIS A 70 3.14 -3.66 8.70
CA HIS A 70 4.55 -3.67 9.11
C HIS A 70 5.45 -3.08 8.03
N ALA A 71 5.21 -3.42 6.76
CA ALA A 71 5.92 -2.83 5.63
C ALA A 71 5.70 -1.31 5.50
N LEU A 72 4.46 -0.82 5.74
CA LEU A 72 4.17 0.61 5.76
C LEU A 72 4.92 1.32 6.90
N MET A 73 4.95 0.71 8.08
CA MET A 73 5.68 1.25 9.23
C MET A 73 7.19 1.30 8.96
N GLU A 74 7.75 0.26 8.33
CA GLU A 74 9.13 0.20 7.90
C GLU A 74 9.45 1.32 6.89
N ALA A 75 8.66 1.41 5.81
CA ALA A 75 8.87 2.36 4.72
C ALA A 75 8.77 3.84 5.15
N ARG A 76 8.14 4.13 6.30
CA ARG A 76 7.90 5.48 6.81
C ARG A 76 8.44 5.74 8.21
N GLY A 77 9.15 4.78 8.80
CA GLY A 77 9.73 4.88 10.13
C GLY A 77 8.70 5.22 11.21
N TYR A 78 7.55 4.53 11.20
CA TYR A 78 6.50 4.75 12.20
C TYR A 78 6.84 4.07 13.52
N THR A 79 6.55 4.75 14.63
CA THR A 79 6.71 4.21 15.98
C THR A 79 5.41 4.30 16.76
N ALA A 80 5.23 3.41 17.74
CA ALA A 80 4.08 3.41 18.64
C ALA A 80 3.86 4.78 19.31
N GLN A 81 4.94 5.44 19.74
CA GLN A 81 4.85 6.77 20.35
C GLN A 81 4.33 7.83 19.37
N GLN A 82 4.72 7.76 18.10
CA GLN A 82 4.24 8.71 17.09
C GLN A 82 2.74 8.55 16.84
N TYR A 83 2.23 7.31 16.85
CA TYR A 83 0.79 7.06 16.78
C TYR A 83 0.05 7.66 17.97
N VAL A 84 0.47 7.39 19.20
CA VAL A 84 -0.18 7.95 20.41
C VAL A 84 -0.17 9.48 20.38
N ASN A 85 0.96 10.09 20.01
CA ASN A 85 1.08 11.54 19.90
C ASN A 85 0.12 12.10 18.85
N ALA A 86 0.01 11.47 17.67
CA ALA A 86 -0.89 11.90 16.61
C ALA A 86 -2.36 11.78 17.03
N ILE A 87 -2.74 10.68 17.68
CA ILE A 87 -4.09 10.43 18.22
C ILE A 87 -4.49 11.53 19.20
N ALA A 88 -3.60 11.88 20.12
CA ALA A 88 -3.86 12.89 21.13
C ALA A 88 -3.88 14.32 20.57
N ALA A 89 -3.05 14.62 19.57
CA ALA A 89 -2.85 15.98 19.08
C ALA A 89 -3.98 16.51 18.19
N TRP A 90 -4.67 15.63 17.44
CA TRP A 90 -5.58 16.04 16.36
C TRP A 90 -6.96 15.35 16.41
N PRO A 91 -7.72 15.47 17.52
CA PRO A 91 -9.01 14.78 17.66
C PRO A 91 -10.06 15.17 16.61
N LYS A 92 -10.13 16.42 16.14
CA LYS A 92 -11.05 16.82 15.07
C LYS A 92 -10.67 16.21 13.73
N PHE A 93 -9.37 16.13 13.44
CA PHE A 93 -8.89 15.44 12.25
C PHE A 93 -9.36 13.98 12.26
N TRP A 94 -9.07 13.24 13.34
CA TRP A 94 -9.45 11.84 13.45
C TRP A 94 -10.96 11.63 13.37
N ALA A 95 -11.75 12.49 14.02
CA ALA A 95 -13.20 12.45 13.93
C ALA A 95 -13.71 12.65 12.49
N SER A 96 -13.10 13.58 11.74
CA SER A 96 -13.51 13.89 10.36
C SER A 96 -13.09 12.82 9.35
N ILE A 97 -11.91 12.20 9.49
CA ILE A 97 -11.42 11.18 8.54
C ILE A 97 -12.01 9.80 8.79
N ARG A 98 -12.36 9.46 10.06
CA ARG A 98 -12.91 8.14 10.43
C ARG A 98 -14.00 7.61 9.51
N PRO A 99 -15.12 8.34 9.27
CA PRO A 99 -16.16 7.84 8.38
C PRO A 99 -15.69 7.62 6.94
N LEU A 100 -14.68 8.37 6.48
CA LEU A 100 -14.16 8.27 5.13
C LEU A 100 -13.29 7.02 4.94
N THR A 101 -12.69 6.48 6.01
CA THR A 101 -11.87 5.26 5.91
C THR A 101 -12.67 4.01 5.52
N ASP A 102 -14.00 4.02 5.66
CA ASP A 102 -14.88 2.93 5.19
C ASP A 102 -14.83 2.73 3.67
N ARG A 103 -14.44 3.79 2.94
CA ARG A 103 -14.22 3.75 1.48
C ARG A 103 -13.19 2.69 1.07
N ALA A 104 -12.29 2.28 1.97
CA ALA A 104 -11.30 1.23 1.72
C ALA A 104 -11.91 -0.10 1.28
N LYS A 105 -13.17 -0.38 1.63
CA LYS A 105 -13.90 -1.59 1.20
C LYS A 105 -14.07 -1.66 -0.32
N ASN A 106 -14.16 -0.50 -0.96
CA ASN A 106 -14.38 -0.37 -2.40
C ASN A 106 -13.21 0.30 -3.13
N ALA A 107 -12.18 0.76 -2.40
CA ALA A 107 -11.09 1.56 -2.95
C ALA A 107 -10.19 0.82 -3.98
N ALA A 108 -10.39 -0.47 -4.19
CA ALA A 108 -9.67 -1.23 -5.20
C ALA A 108 -10.61 -2.03 -6.11
N SER A 109 -11.87 -1.61 -6.24
CA SER A 109 -12.85 -2.31 -7.08
C SER A 109 -12.53 -2.26 -8.57
N SER A 110 -11.87 -1.20 -9.03
CA SER A 110 -11.38 -1.00 -10.41
C SER A 110 -10.13 -1.83 -10.73
N LEU A 111 -9.35 -2.16 -9.69
CA LEU A 111 -8.00 -2.69 -9.81
C LEU A 111 -7.91 -3.96 -10.67
N PRO A 112 -8.82 -4.96 -10.56
CA PRO A 112 -8.75 -6.15 -11.42
C PRO A 112 -8.81 -5.80 -12.92
N HIS A 113 -9.67 -4.87 -13.31
CA HIS A 113 -9.80 -4.41 -14.70
C HIS A 113 -8.54 -3.66 -15.15
N ASP A 114 -8.01 -2.79 -14.31
CA ASP A 114 -6.84 -1.99 -14.65
C ASP A 114 -5.57 -2.84 -14.76
N LEU A 115 -5.43 -3.86 -13.90
CA LEU A 115 -4.35 -4.84 -13.98
C LEU A 115 -4.46 -5.74 -15.21
N GLU A 116 -5.68 -6.06 -15.66
CA GLU A 116 -5.87 -6.77 -16.93
C GLU A 116 -5.38 -5.93 -18.11
N ASN A 117 -5.74 -4.64 -18.15
CA ASN A 117 -5.28 -3.72 -19.18
C ASN A 117 -3.75 -3.57 -19.15
N LEU A 118 -3.17 -3.40 -17.96
CA LEU A 118 -1.72 -3.31 -17.78
C LEU A 118 -1.02 -4.60 -18.25
N ARG A 119 -1.58 -5.77 -17.96
CA ARG A 119 -1.02 -7.07 -18.37
C ARG A 119 -1.01 -7.26 -19.89
N ARG A 120 -1.99 -6.70 -20.61
CA ARG A 120 -1.97 -6.70 -22.09
C ARG A 120 -0.79 -5.91 -22.66
N LEU A 121 -0.41 -4.82 -22.01
CA LEU A 121 0.72 -3.97 -22.41
C LEU A 121 2.06 -4.50 -21.89
N TYR A 122 2.05 -5.16 -20.73
CA TYR A 122 3.23 -5.68 -20.06
C TYR A 122 2.98 -7.13 -19.59
N PRO A 123 3.14 -8.12 -20.48
CA PRO A 123 2.79 -9.53 -20.16
C PRO A 123 3.60 -10.16 -19.02
N GLN A 124 4.74 -9.57 -18.65
CA GLN A 124 5.58 -10.03 -17.53
C GLN A 124 5.20 -9.40 -16.18
N LEU A 125 4.00 -8.82 -16.07
CA LEU A 125 3.49 -8.20 -14.85
C LEU A 125 3.55 -9.16 -13.66
N LYS A 126 4.28 -8.78 -12.63
CA LYS A 126 4.40 -9.54 -11.38
C LYS A 126 3.24 -9.20 -10.45
N PRO A 127 2.75 -10.15 -9.64
CA PRO A 127 1.75 -9.86 -8.61
C PRO A 127 2.31 -8.90 -7.56
N ALA A 128 1.45 -8.06 -7.00
CA ALA A 128 1.72 -7.24 -5.83
C ALA A 128 0.50 -7.22 -4.90
N THR A 129 0.75 -6.99 -3.60
CA THR A 129 -0.31 -6.81 -2.59
C THR A 129 -0.61 -5.33 -2.44
N ILE A 130 -1.88 -4.95 -2.34
CA ILE A 130 -2.30 -3.58 -1.99
C ILE A 130 -2.80 -3.56 -0.56
N THR A 131 -2.21 -2.74 0.28
CA THR A 131 -2.60 -2.60 1.68
C THR A 131 -3.06 -1.18 1.96
N TYR A 132 -4.27 -1.05 2.52
CA TYR A 132 -4.76 0.17 3.14
C TYR A 132 -4.61 0.04 4.66
N ALA A 133 -3.81 0.92 5.26
CA ALA A 133 -3.64 0.97 6.70
C ALA A 133 -3.51 2.43 7.15
N ILE A 134 -3.73 2.68 8.44
CA ILE A 134 -3.64 4.03 9.01
C ILE A 134 -2.20 4.29 9.47
N GLY A 135 -1.58 5.30 8.89
CA GLY A 135 -0.26 5.79 9.26
C GLY A 135 -0.30 6.93 10.26
N VAL A 136 0.76 7.74 10.22
CA VAL A 136 0.84 9.05 10.89
C VAL A 136 1.10 10.16 9.88
N LEU A 137 0.29 10.21 8.81
CA LEU A 137 0.19 11.34 7.87
C LEU A 137 1.45 11.61 7.05
N ARG A 138 2.23 10.57 6.73
CA ARG A 138 3.46 10.70 5.92
C ARG A 138 3.31 10.22 4.49
N THR A 139 2.23 9.52 4.13
CA THR A 139 2.11 8.92 2.81
C THR A 139 0.67 8.74 2.38
N GLY A 140 0.33 9.19 1.17
CA GLY A 140 -0.90 8.79 0.48
C GLY A 140 -0.74 7.43 -0.21
N GLY A 141 0.45 7.15 -0.75
CA GLY A 141 0.85 5.87 -1.32
C GLY A 141 2.36 5.72 -1.29
N THR A 142 2.85 4.48 -1.20
CA THR A 142 4.26 4.12 -1.34
C THR A 142 4.39 2.64 -1.68
N THR A 143 5.62 2.18 -1.86
CA THR A 143 5.91 0.77 -2.13
C THR A 143 7.05 0.26 -1.27
N LEU A 144 7.02 -1.05 -1.00
CA LEU A 144 8.15 -1.80 -0.47
C LEU A 144 8.14 -3.18 -1.13
N ASN A 145 9.13 -3.46 -1.98
CA ASN A 145 9.20 -4.68 -2.77
C ASN A 145 7.92 -4.90 -3.60
N ASP A 146 7.22 -6.02 -3.35
CA ASP A 146 5.98 -6.45 -3.99
C ASP A 146 4.71 -5.90 -3.31
N LYS A 147 4.84 -4.81 -2.53
CA LYS A 147 3.74 -4.24 -1.73
C LYS A 147 3.49 -2.81 -2.11
N VAL A 148 2.24 -2.51 -2.43
CA VAL A 148 1.67 -1.18 -2.49
C VAL A 148 1.07 -0.86 -1.13
N LEU A 149 1.47 0.27 -0.56
CA LEU A 149 1.20 0.63 0.83
C LEU A 149 0.52 2.01 0.85
N ILE A 150 -0.77 2.01 1.15
CA ILE A 150 -1.64 3.19 1.08
C ILE A 150 -1.98 3.65 2.50
N GLY A 151 -1.62 4.91 2.81
CA GLY A 151 -2.02 5.57 4.05
C GLY A 151 -3.47 6.02 3.96
N ALA A 152 -4.36 5.23 4.56
CA ALA A 152 -5.81 5.41 4.45
C ALA A 152 -6.27 6.79 4.97
N GLU A 153 -5.58 7.34 5.96
CA GLU A 153 -5.87 8.65 6.57
C GLU A 153 -5.59 9.84 5.63
N LEU A 154 -4.87 9.62 4.54
CA LEU A 154 -4.63 10.61 3.50
C LEU A 154 -5.35 10.24 2.21
N ALA A 155 -5.23 8.99 1.74
CA ALA A 155 -5.72 8.57 0.43
C ALA A 155 -7.25 8.53 0.33
N LEU A 156 -7.95 8.29 1.44
CA LEU A 156 -9.41 8.14 1.44
C LEU A 156 -10.14 9.42 1.85
N GLY A 157 -9.40 10.48 2.17
CA GLY A 157 -9.95 11.78 2.51
C GLY A 157 -10.43 12.58 1.31
N ASP A 158 -11.11 13.68 1.62
CA ASP A 158 -11.56 14.72 0.70
C ASP A 158 -11.64 16.05 1.47
N GLU A 159 -12.21 17.09 0.85
CA GLU A 159 -12.34 18.44 1.41
C GLU A 159 -13.13 18.52 2.73
N ALA A 160 -13.85 17.47 3.14
CA ALA A 160 -14.54 17.42 4.43
C ALA A 160 -13.59 17.15 5.62
N VAL A 161 -12.34 16.78 5.37
CA VAL A 161 -11.36 16.50 6.43
C VAL A 161 -10.94 17.79 7.15
N ASP A 162 -11.10 17.80 8.47
CA ASP A 162 -10.75 18.95 9.32
C ASP A 162 -9.25 18.96 9.61
N THR A 163 -8.54 19.96 9.09
CA THR A 163 -7.10 20.16 9.34
C THR A 163 -6.81 21.32 10.30
N SER A 164 -7.82 21.89 10.96
CA SER A 164 -7.68 23.11 11.76
C SER A 164 -6.69 22.99 12.92
N GLU A 165 -6.50 21.79 13.45
CA GLU A 165 -5.63 21.50 14.60
C GLU A 165 -4.14 21.37 14.25
N PHE A 166 -3.80 21.24 12.96
CA PHE A 166 -2.39 21.12 12.56
C PHE A 166 -1.66 22.46 12.66
N PRO A 167 -0.37 22.47 13.04
CA PRO A 167 0.44 23.68 12.97
C PRO A 167 0.78 24.03 11.51
N GLU A 168 1.17 25.28 11.26
CA GLU A 168 1.77 25.64 9.97
C GLU A 168 3.22 25.10 9.89
N PRO A 169 3.69 24.70 8.69
CA PRO A 169 3.02 24.76 7.38
C PRO A 169 2.14 23.52 7.06
N GLN A 170 2.02 22.58 8.00
CA GLN A 170 1.34 21.31 7.79
C GLN A 170 -0.15 21.48 7.51
N ARG A 171 -0.84 22.39 8.23
CA ARG A 171 -2.24 22.72 7.97
C ARG A 171 -2.47 23.18 6.53
N THR A 172 -1.69 24.14 6.05
CA THR A 172 -1.82 24.63 4.67
C THR A 172 -1.59 23.51 3.65
N ARG A 173 -0.57 22.68 3.86
CA ARG A 173 -0.28 21.54 2.98
C ARG A 173 -1.44 20.54 2.94
N LEU A 174 -1.93 20.10 4.10
CA LEU A 174 -2.99 19.10 4.18
C LEU A 174 -4.33 19.62 3.67
N SER A 175 -4.72 20.84 4.03
CA SER A 175 -5.96 21.46 3.52
C SER A 175 -5.93 21.63 2.00
N THR A 176 -4.77 21.97 1.42
CA THR A 176 -4.61 22.05 -0.04
C THR A 176 -4.69 20.67 -0.69
N PHE A 177 -4.05 19.67 -0.08
CA PHE A 177 -4.10 18.29 -0.55
C PHE A 177 -5.52 17.72 -0.54
N PHE A 178 -6.28 17.88 0.54
CA PHE A 178 -7.63 17.35 0.62
C PHE A 178 -8.61 18.01 -0.36
N LYS A 179 -8.37 19.27 -0.76
CA LYS A 179 -9.11 19.94 -1.85
C LYS A 179 -8.90 19.30 -3.22
N THR A 180 -7.85 18.51 -3.42
CA THR A 180 -7.67 17.76 -4.68
C THR A 180 -8.49 16.46 -4.70
N GLN A 181 -9.34 16.24 -3.69
CA GLN A 181 -10.17 15.05 -3.51
C GLN A 181 -9.36 13.74 -3.70
N PRO A 182 -8.42 13.42 -2.78
CA PRO A 182 -7.55 12.25 -2.91
C PRO A 182 -8.31 10.96 -3.25
N PHE A 183 -9.45 10.73 -2.61
CA PHE A 183 -10.27 9.56 -2.91
C PHE A 183 -10.81 9.53 -4.35
N ALA A 184 -11.15 10.66 -4.95
CA ALA A 184 -11.63 10.67 -6.34
C ALA A 184 -10.58 10.17 -7.35
N ASN A 185 -9.30 10.25 -7.00
CA ASN A 185 -8.17 9.85 -7.85
C ASN A 185 -7.49 8.54 -7.39
N HIS A 186 -8.09 7.82 -6.43
CA HIS A 186 -7.48 6.67 -5.78
C HIS A 186 -7.13 5.50 -6.73
N ASP A 187 -7.94 5.26 -7.76
CA ASP A 187 -7.68 4.24 -8.79
C ASP A 187 -6.33 4.48 -9.49
N LEU A 188 -6.09 5.74 -9.88
CA LEU A 188 -4.84 6.15 -10.50
C LEU A 188 -3.68 6.00 -9.52
N THR A 189 -3.86 6.34 -8.24
CA THR A 189 -2.84 6.15 -7.21
C THR A 189 -2.50 4.67 -7.03
N ASN A 190 -3.51 3.79 -6.94
CA ASN A 190 -3.29 2.35 -6.79
C ASN A 190 -2.45 1.80 -7.94
N ILE A 191 -2.79 2.16 -9.18
CA ILE A 191 -2.05 1.71 -10.36
C ILE A 191 -0.67 2.35 -10.45
N HIS A 192 -0.53 3.63 -10.08
CA HIS A 192 0.77 4.31 -10.03
C HIS A 192 1.74 3.58 -9.09
N GLU A 193 1.30 3.30 -7.86
CA GLU A 193 2.10 2.55 -6.90
C GLU A 193 2.31 1.09 -7.34
N TYR A 194 1.30 0.45 -7.94
CA TYR A 194 1.47 -0.89 -8.49
C TYR A 194 2.59 -0.92 -9.53
N ILE A 195 2.63 0.06 -10.44
CA ILE A 195 3.68 0.17 -11.45
C ILE A 195 5.06 0.33 -10.79
N HIS A 196 5.18 1.06 -9.68
CA HIS A 196 6.45 1.14 -8.95
C HIS A 196 6.96 -0.22 -8.48
N THR A 197 6.09 -1.16 -8.08
CA THR A 197 6.51 -2.53 -7.73
C THR A 197 7.10 -3.33 -8.90
N GLN A 198 6.84 -2.90 -10.14
CA GLN A 198 7.33 -3.55 -11.35
C GLN A 198 8.68 -2.98 -11.81
N GLN A 199 9.03 -1.77 -11.34
CA GLN A 199 10.27 -1.11 -11.69
C GLN A 199 11.43 -1.82 -10.99
N GLN A 200 12.48 -2.14 -11.74
CA GLN A 200 13.75 -2.48 -11.11
C GLN A 200 14.33 -1.21 -10.50
N GLU A 201 14.76 -1.28 -9.25
CA GLU A 201 15.67 -0.26 -8.71
C GLU A 201 16.91 -0.27 -9.60
N ALA A 202 17.11 0.78 -10.39
CA ALA A 202 18.40 1.00 -11.02
C ALA A 202 19.40 1.17 -9.87
N ARG A 203 20.58 0.58 -9.96
CA ARG A 203 21.65 0.77 -8.97
C ARG A 203 21.93 2.27 -8.82
N GLY A 204 21.28 2.94 -7.87
CA GLY A 204 21.35 4.39 -7.66
C GLY A 204 20.03 5.18 -7.62
N GLY A 205 18.85 4.57 -7.85
CA GLY A 205 17.56 5.27 -7.70
C GLY A 205 16.42 4.71 -8.56
N THR A 206 15.22 5.26 -8.41
CA THR A 206 14.08 4.95 -9.29
C THR A 206 14.22 5.70 -10.62
N LEU A 207 13.65 5.15 -11.70
CA LEU A 207 13.71 5.79 -13.03
C LEU A 207 13.19 7.24 -13.02
N ILE A 208 12.23 7.57 -12.14
CA ILE A 208 11.67 8.92 -12.01
C ILE A 208 12.69 9.95 -11.48
N GLN A 209 13.66 9.50 -10.66
CA GLN A 209 14.71 10.36 -10.13
C GLN A 209 15.73 10.77 -11.20
N TYR A 210 15.91 9.95 -12.25
CA TYR A 210 16.84 10.25 -13.34
C TYR A 210 16.27 11.16 -14.43
N VAL A 211 14.95 11.36 -14.49
CA VAL A 211 14.30 12.26 -15.46
C VAL A 211 13.90 13.61 -14.84
N SER A 212 14.00 13.76 -13.52
CA SER A 212 13.62 14.97 -12.78
C SER A 212 14.79 15.91 -12.51
N THR A 213 15.92 15.77 -13.21
CA THR A 213 17.11 16.63 -13.13
C THR A 213 17.19 17.61 -14.29
#